data_AF-A0A3Q3FVD0-F1
#
_entry.id   AF-A0A3Q3FVD0-F1
#
_cell.length_a   1.000
_cell.length_b   1.000
_cell.length_c   1.000
_cell.angle_alpha   90.00
_cell.angle_beta   90.00
_cell.angle_gamma   90.00
#
_symmetry.space_group_name_H-M   'P 1'
#
loop_
_entity.id
_entity.type
_entity.pdbx_description
1 polymer ?
#
loop_
_entity_poly.entity_id
_entity_poly.type
_entity_poly.pdbx_seq_one_letter_code
_entity_poly.pdbx_strand_id
1 'polypeptide(L)'
;MIFRKSSVIFRTSNLSNCFLREIFKIHALLFSDRFSFLWRLCNKSTLKCSRCLPGWTEHASRCFFLSPIQRSWENTRRECFSENGDLAVVLNEADQAFLTTLTYQFVKQNPQVDFYSAWIGLQDMVREGRYWWVNGNELNSKDFVAIVPPRDIGVKDWLKSWDDIVCVGNRHYICETQALILD
;
A
#
# COMPACT_ATOMS: atom_id res chain seq x y z
N MET A 1 -57.82 38.46 30.12
CA MET A 1 -57.30 37.15 29.67
C MET A 1 -55.97 37.40 28.95
N ILE A 2 -54.87 37.02 29.59
CA ILE A 2 -53.53 36.66 29.05
C ILE A 2 -52.74 37.72 28.23
N PHE A 3 -51.42 37.75 28.51
CA PHE A 3 -50.39 38.75 28.21
C PHE A 3 -49.81 38.76 26.77
N ARG A 4 -49.31 39.94 26.35
CA ARG A 4 -48.09 40.31 25.55
C ARG A 4 -47.57 39.32 24.47
N LYS A 5 -47.07 39.75 23.30
CA LYS A 5 -46.00 40.73 23.04
C LYS A 5 -45.88 41.01 21.52
N SER A 6 -45.51 42.24 21.16
CA SER A 6 -45.14 42.69 19.82
C SER A 6 -43.94 41.93 19.21
N SER A 7 -43.82 41.88 17.87
CA SER A 7 -42.71 42.47 17.09
C SER A 7 -42.70 42.00 15.62
N VAL A 8 -42.90 42.98 14.72
CA VAL A 8 -42.42 43.15 13.33
C VAL A 8 -41.83 41.92 12.62
N ILE A 9 -42.50 41.46 11.55
CA ILE A 9 -41.97 40.53 10.55
C ILE A 9 -41.25 41.35 9.47
N PHE A 10 -39.92 41.24 9.39
CA PHE A 10 -39.14 41.69 8.24
C PHE A 10 -39.42 40.79 7.04
N ARG A 11 -39.92 41.36 5.95
CA ARG A 11 -39.83 40.75 4.61
C ARG A 11 -38.40 40.95 4.10
N THR A 12 -37.68 39.87 3.83
CA THR A 12 -36.55 39.89 2.89
C THR A 12 -36.59 38.68 1.97
N SER A 13 -36.20 38.95 0.73
CA SER A 13 -36.37 38.19 -0.50
C SER A 13 -35.33 37.09 -0.72
N ASN A 14 -35.81 35.90 -1.07
CA ASN A 14 -35.35 35.05 -2.19
C ASN A 14 -33.83 34.91 -2.49
N LEU A 15 -33.02 34.59 -1.48
CA LEU A 15 -31.57 34.32 -1.63
C LEU A 15 -31.13 32.92 -1.14
N SER A 16 -32.07 31.99 -0.91
CA SER A 16 -31.76 30.66 -0.36
C SER A 16 -31.66 29.53 -1.39
N ASN A 17 -32.19 29.70 -2.61
CA ASN A 17 -32.31 28.59 -3.57
C ASN A 17 -31.10 28.39 -4.51
N CYS A 18 -30.29 29.42 -4.75
CA CYS A 18 -29.10 29.27 -5.61
C CYS A 18 -27.92 28.66 -4.84
N PHE A 19 -27.75 29.05 -3.58
CA PHE A 19 -26.67 28.56 -2.72
C PHE A 19 -26.85 27.07 -2.34
N LEU A 20 -28.09 26.64 -2.06
CA LEU A 20 -28.41 25.23 -1.82
C LEU A 20 -28.20 24.36 -3.07
N ARG A 21 -28.49 24.87 -4.28
CA ARG A 21 -28.27 24.14 -5.54
C ARG A 21 -26.80 23.84 -5.81
N GLU A 22 -25.91 24.77 -5.48
CA GLU A 22 -24.46 24.54 -5.62
C GLU A 22 -23.93 23.53 -4.59
N ILE A 23 -24.45 23.55 -3.36
CA ILE A 23 -24.14 22.53 -2.33
C ILE A 23 -24.61 21.13 -2.77
N PHE A 24 -25.82 21.01 -3.34
CA PHE A 24 -26.33 19.73 -3.85
C PHE A 24 -25.53 19.20 -5.05
N LYS A 25 -24.97 20.08 -5.91
CA LYS A 25 -24.07 19.68 -7.00
C LYS A 25 -22.70 19.19 -6.49
N ILE A 26 -22.14 19.86 -5.48
CA ILE A 26 -20.89 19.44 -4.84
C ILE A 26 -21.10 18.08 -4.15
N HIS A 27 -22.22 17.87 -3.46
CA HIS A 27 -22.62 16.56 -2.97
C HIS A 27 -22.75 15.53 -4.11
N ALA A 28 -23.44 15.84 -5.22
CA ALA A 28 -23.56 14.89 -6.33
C ALA A 28 -22.22 14.52 -6.99
N LEU A 29 -21.23 15.41 -7.00
CA LEU A 29 -19.87 15.14 -7.48
C LEU A 29 -19.05 14.32 -6.48
N LEU A 30 -19.16 14.61 -5.18
CA LEU A 30 -18.51 13.87 -4.10
C LEU A 30 -19.10 12.46 -3.88
N PHE A 31 -20.34 12.22 -4.32
CA PHE A 31 -21.04 10.94 -4.25
C PHE A 31 -21.16 10.23 -5.62
N SER A 32 -20.39 10.66 -6.62
CA SER A 32 -20.33 9.98 -7.92
C SER A 32 -19.62 8.63 -7.81
N ASP A 33 -20.25 7.55 -8.31
CA ASP A 33 -19.64 6.21 -8.38
C ASP A 33 -18.31 6.18 -9.14
N ARG A 34 -18.06 7.20 -9.98
CA ARG A 34 -16.84 7.39 -10.75
C ARG A 34 -15.61 7.69 -9.88
N PHE A 35 -15.81 8.15 -8.64
CA PHE A 35 -14.77 8.43 -7.65
C PHE A 35 -14.90 7.59 -6.37
N SER A 36 -15.74 6.54 -6.38
CA SER A 36 -15.97 5.63 -5.25
C SER A 36 -14.67 5.00 -4.70
N PHE A 37 -13.68 4.76 -5.56
CA PHE A 37 -12.34 4.31 -5.21
C PHE A 37 -11.60 5.32 -4.31
N LEU A 38 -11.69 6.62 -4.59
CA LEU A 38 -11.04 7.65 -3.77
C LEU A 38 -11.65 7.71 -2.37
N TRP A 39 -12.95 7.43 -2.26
CA TRP A 39 -13.62 7.38 -0.96
C TRP A 39 -13.12 6.22 -0.07
N ARG A 40 -12.56 5.14 -0.64
CA ARG A 40 -11.96 4.03 0.16
C ARG A 40 -10.71 4.45 0.92
N LEU A 41 -10.08 5.56 0.54
CA LEU A 41 -8.85 6.08 1.13
C LEU A 41 -9.10 7.09 2.25
N CYS A 42 -10.34 7.57 2.34
CA CYS A 42 -10.73 8.63 3.26
C CYS A 42 -11.57 8.05 4.40
N ASN A 43 -11.14 8.32 5.63
CA ASN A 43 -11.95 8.05 6.79
C ASN A 43 -13.07 9.11 6.89
N LYS A 44 -14.32 8.67 6.79
CA LYS A 44 -15.49 9.57 6.80
C LYS A 44 -15.64 10.37 8.10
N SER A 45 -15.20 9.80 9.22
CA SER A 45 -15.38 10.38 10.56
C SER A 45 -14.30 11.40 10.89
N THR A 46 -13.08 11.19 10.42
CA THR A 46 -11.94 12.10 10.68
C THR A 46 -11.63 13.03 9.53
N LEU A 47 -12.28 12.84 8.37
CA LEU A 47 -12.01 13.54 7.10
C LEU A 47 -10.54 13.46 6.65
N LYS A 48 -9.79 12.47 7.16
CA LYS A 48 -8.40 12.24 6.80
C LYS A 48 -8.32 11.21 5.69
N CYS A 49 -7.64 11.56 4.60
CA CYS A 49 -7.33 10.67 3.49
C CYS A 49 -5.89 10.17 3.58
N SER A 50 -5.69 8.91 3.18
CA SER A 50 -4.39 8.29 3.01
C SER A 50 -4.05 8.23 1.52
N ARG A 51 -2.76 8.29 1.18
CA ARG A 51 -2.30 8.06 -0.20
C ARG A 51 -2.22 6.58 -0.55
N CYS A 52 -2.30 5.72 0.47
CA CYS A 52 -2.27 4.27 0.39
C CYS A 52 -3.57 3.65 0.89
N LEU A 53 -3.92 2.48 0.36
CA LEU A 53 -5.07 1.69 0.81
C LEU A 53 -4.94 1.29 2.30
N PRO A 54 -6.05 1.08 3.01
CA PRO A 54 -6.01 0.56 4.38
C PRO A 54 -5.18 -0.72 4.49
N GLY A 55 -4.26 -0.77 5.45
CA GLY A 55 -3.32 -1.89 5.63
C GLY A 55 -2.01 -1.77 4.85
N TRP A 56 -1.88 -0.77 3.96
CA TRP A 56 -0.65 -0.47 3.24
C TRP A 56 0.12 0.66 3.93
N THR A 57 1.45 0.59 3.87
CA THR A 57 2.36 1.58 4.46
C THR A 57 3.05 2.38 3.37
N GLU A 58 2.98 3.71 3.45
CA GLU A 58 3.65 4.60 2.49
C GLU A 58 5.15 4.69 2.76
N HIS A 59 5.95 4.60 1.70
CA HIS A 59 7.37 4.93 1.69
C HIS A 59 7.77 5.46 0.30
N ALA A 60 8.45 6.61 0.26
CA ALA A 60 8.97 7.21 -0.97
C ALA A 60 7.93 7.32 -2.12
N SER A 61 6.71 7.76 -1.82
CA SER A 61 5.58 7.83 -2.76
C SER A 61 5.16 6.49 -3.39
N ARG A 62 5.49 5.38 -2.73
CA ARG A 62 4.96 4.05 -3.01
C ARG A 62 4.25 3.53 -1.77
N CYS A 63 3.35 2.58 -1.96
CA CYS A 63 2.62 1.92 -0.90
C CYS A 63 3.03 0.46 -0.85
N PHE A 64 3.31 -0.05 0.34
CA PHE A 64 3.76 -1.43 0.53
C PHE A 64 2.82 -2.21 1.44
N PHE A 65 2.55 -3.45 1.08
CA PHE A 65 1.74 -4.37 1.87
C PHE A 65 2.47 -5.68 2.09
N LEU A 66 2.70 -6.04 3.36
CA LEU A 66 3.21 -7.34 3.75
C LEU A 66 2.04 -8.28 4.02
N SER A 67 1.87 -9.28 3.15
CA SER A 67 0.82 -10.28 3.30
C SER A 67 1.09 -11.21 4.48
N PRO A 68 0.09 -11.50 5.34
CA PRO A 68 0.22 -12.49 6.41
C PRO A 68 0.10 -13.94 5.91
N ILE A 69 -0.13 -14.14 4.61
CA ILE A 69 -0.37 -15.45 4.01
C ILE A 69 0.88 -15.87 3.22
N GLN A 70 1.21 -17.16 3.32
CA GLN A 70 2.33 -17.74 2.58
C GLN A 70 1.87 -18.34 1.24
N ARG A 71 2.64 -18.07 0.18
CA ARG A 71 2.39 -18.51 -1.19
C ARG A 71 3.71 -18.71 -1.94
N SER A 72 3.67 -19.45 -3.05
CA SER A 72 4.78 -19.55 -4.00
C SER A 72 4.97 -18.22 -4.73
N TRP A 73 6.19 -17.93 -5.18
CA TRP A 73 6.54 -16.66 -5.84
C TRP A 73 5.55 -16.28 -6.96
N GLU A 74 5.24 -17.21 -7.86
CA GLU A 74 4.30 -16.98 -8.98
C GLU A 74 2.88 -16.62 -8.51
N ASN A 75 2.40 -17.26 -7.45
CA ASN A 75 1.10 -16.94 -6.88
C ASN A 75 1.14 -15.57 -6.21
N THR A 76 2.23 -15.24 -5.51
CA THR A 76 2.38 -13.95 -4.82
C THR A 76 2.34 -12.79 -5.80
N ARG A 77 2.99 -12.94 -6.97
CA ARG A 77 2.95 -11.95 -8.03
C ARG A 77 1.54 -11.75 -8.60
N ARG A 78 0.80 -12.85 -8.81
CA ARG A 78 -0.62 -12.79 -9.24
C ARG A 78 -1.50 -12.07 -8.21
N GLU A 79 -1.30 -12.33 -6.92
CA GLU A 79 -2.01 -11.65 -5.84
C GLU A 79 -1.70 -10.15 -5.84
N CYS A 80 -0.43 -9.75 -5.98
CA CYS A 80 -0.06 -8.33 -6.06
C CYS A 80 -0.68 -7.64 -7.28
N PHE A 81 -0.75 -8.32 -8.44
CA PHE A 81 -1.46 -7.78 -9.62
C PHE A 81 -2.94 -7.59 -9.38
N SER A 82 -3.58 -8.47 -8.60
CA SER A 82 -5.01 -8.32 -8.26
C SER A 82 -5.30 -7.08 -7.42
N GLU A 83 -4.29 -6.58 -6.70
CA GLU A 83 -4.32 -5.33 -5.92
C GLU A 83 -3.78 -4.12 -6.71
N ASN A 84 -3.74 -4.22 -8.05
CA ASN A 84 -3.21 -3.18 -8.95
C ASN A 84 -1.73 -2.81 -8.70
N GLY A 85 -0.94 -3.73 -8.15
CA GLY A 85 0.49 -3.58 -7.87
C GLY A 85 1.34 -4.68 -8.49
N ASP A 86 2.58 -4.80 -8.04
CA ASP A 86 3.47 -5.95 -8.31
C ASP A 86 4.25 -6.27 -7.03
N LEU A 87 5.14 -7.26 -7.05
CA LEU A 87 6.04 -7.52 -5.94
C LEU A 87 7.00 -6.35 -5.71
N ALA A 88 7.31 -6.08 -4.44
CA ALA A 88 8.12 -4.94 -4.03
C ALA A 88 9.50 -4.91 -4.69
N VAL A 89 9.93 -3.72 -5.11
CA VAL A 89 11.24 -3.46 -5.69
C VAL A 89 12.07 -2.61 -4.73
N VAL A 90 13.32 -3.03 -4.51
CA VAL A 90 14.29 -2.26 -3.73
C VAL A 90 15.11 -1.41 -4.71
N LEU A 91 14.93 -0.09 -4.67
CA LEU A 91 15.63 0.84 -5.57
C LEU A 91 16.88 1.44 -4.92
N ASN A 92 16.95 1.44 -3.60
CA ASN A 92 18.05 2.04 -2.83
C ASN A 92 18.11 1.50 -1.39
N GLU A 93 19.12 1.92 -0.63
CA GLU A 93 19.32 1.51 0.77
C GLU A 93 18.17 1.91 1.70
N ALA A 94 17.51 3.05 1.44
CA ALA A 94 16.38 3.50 2.26
C ALA A 94 15.16 2.57 2.09
N ASP A 95 14.89 2.10 0.87
CA ASP A 95 13.87 1.09 0.62
C ASP A 95 14.22 -0.21 1.36
N GLN A 96 15.47 -0.64 1.30
CA GLN A 96 15.93 -1.86 1.97
C GLN A 96 15.71 -1.76 3.48
N ALA A 97 16.15 -0.67 4.11
CA ALA A 97 15.95 -0.43 5.54
C ALA A 97 14.47 -0.36 5.92
N PHE A 98 13.65 0.27 5.06
CA PHE A 98 12.21 0.34 5.25
C PHE A 98 11.55 -1.05 5.22
N LEU A 99 11.83 -1.88 4.21
CA LEU A 99 11.26 -3.21 4.10
C LEU A 99 11.71 -4.13 5.25
N THR A 100 12.97 -4.03 5.69
CA THR A 100 13.45 -4.74 6.89
C THR A 100 12.71 -4.28 8.16
N THR A 101 12.42 -2.99 8.29
CA THR A 101 11.66 -2.47 9.43
C THR A 101 10.21 -2.93 9.38
N LEU A 102 9.60 -2.93 8.19
CA LEU A 102 8.23 -3.38 7.96
C LEU A 102 8.04 -4.85 8.39
N THR A 103 8.97 -5.74 7.99
CA THR A 103 8.93 -7.15 8.39
C THR A 103 9.16 -7.33 9.88
N TYR A 104 10.14 -6.62 10.47
CA TYR A 104 10.39 -6.68 11.92
C TYR A 104 9.17 -6.26 12.74
N GLN A 105 8.51 -5.16 12.36
CA GLN A 105 7.31 -4.68 13.03
C GLN A 105 6.16 -5.68 12.91
N PHE A 106 5.98 -6.27 11.73
CA PHE A 106 4.97 -7.30 11.50
C PHE A 106 5.16 -8.52 12.42
N VAL A 107 6.38 -9.06 12.51
CA VAL A 107 6.69 -10.19 13.40
C VAL A 107 6.44 -9.84 14.85
N LYS A 108 6.86 -8.65 15.29
CA LYS A 108 6.65 -8.18 16.66
C LYS A 108 5.17 -8.03 17.01
N GLN A 109 4.35 -7.58 16.07
CA GLN A 109 2.91 -7.40 16.25
C GLN A 109 2.13 -8.72 16.13
N ASN A 110 2.70 -9.73 15.47
CA ASN A 110 2.07 -11.01 15.19
C ASN A 110 2.95 -12.18 15.68
N PRO A 111 3.20 -12.30 16.99
CA PRO A 111 4.11 -13.32 17.54
C PRO A 111 3.67 -14.77 17.24
N GLN A 112 2.40 -14.98 16.92
CA GLN A 112 1.84 -16.28 16.53
C GLN A 112 2.10 -16.67 15.07
N VAL A 113 2.55 -15.74 14.23
CA VAL A 113 2.82 -16.02 12.80
C VAL A 113 4.22 -16.60 12.68
N ASP A 114 4.33 -17.79 12.08
CA ASP A 114 5.61 -18.38 11.72
C ASP A 114 6.22 -17.66 10.52
N PHE A 115 6.89 -16.55 10.80
CA PHE A 115 7.53 -15.73 9.78
C PHE A 115 8.99 -16.16 9.60
N TYR A 116 9.29 -16.71 8.43
CA TYR A 116 10.66 -17.03 8.03
C TYR A 116 11.28 -15.93 7.16
N SER A 117 10.60 -15.59 6.06
CA SER A 117 10.99 -14.52 5.15
C SER A 117 9.81 -14.10 4.27
N ALA A 118 10.03 -13.07 3.45
CA ALA A 118 9.06 -12.58 2.48
C ALA A 118 9.64 -12.52 1.06
N TRP A 119 8.83 -12.85 0.06
CA TRP A 119 9.10 -12.63 -1.35
C TRP A 119 9.06 -11.14 -1.71
N ILE A 120 9.93 -10.79 -2.65
CA ILE A 120 9.99 -9.50 -3.34
C ILE A 120 10.20 -9.74 -4.82
N GLY A 121 10.21 -8.65 -5.59
CA GLY A 121 10.21 -8.68 -7.04
C GLY A 121 11.55 -9.03 -7.69
N LEU A 122 12.54 -9.53 -6.95
CA LEU A 122 13.79 -9.99 -7.56
C LEU A 122 13.60 -11.39 -8.15
N GLN A 123 14.10 -11.63 -9.35
CA GLN A 123 14.03 -12.91 -10.07
C GLN A 123 15.27 -13.12 -10.94
N ASP A 124 15.59 -14.35 -11.31
CA ASP A 124 16.64 -14.72 -12.27
C ASP A 124 16.14 -15.65 -13.39
N MET A 125 14.81 -15.84 -13.48
CA MET A 125 14.14 -16.71 -14.45
C MET A 125 14.46 -16.38 -15.92
N VAL A 126 14.93 -15.17 -16.20
CA VAL A 126 15.34 -14.74 -17.55
C VAL A 126 16.74 -15.28 -17.91
N ARG A 127 17.66 -15.30 -16.94
CA ARG A 127 19.03 -15.78 -17.13
C ARG A 127 19.65 -16.11 -15.78
N GLU A 128 19.89 -17.39 -15.55
CA GLU A 128 20.59 -17.91 -14.37
C GLU A 128 21.91 -17.16 -14.12
N GLY A 129 22.14 -16.79 -12.85
CA GLY A 129 23.28 -15.98 -12.43
C GLY A 129 23.15 -14.48 -12.72
N ARG A 130 22.00 -14.01 -13.25
CA ARG A 130 21.66 -12.59 -13.36
C ARG A 130 20.28 -12.30 -12.80
N TYR A 131 20.21 -11.33 -11.91
CA TYR A 131 18.98 -10.96 -11.24
C TYR A 131 18.34 -9.72 -11.87
N TRP A 132 17.02 -9.76 -12.00
CA TRP A 132 16.17 -8.74 -12.57
C TRP A 132 15.03 -8.46 -11.59
N TRP A 133 14.67 -7.20 -11.48
CA TRP A 133 13.45 -6.80 -10.80
C TRP A 133 12.24 -7.03 -11.69
N VAL A 134 11.07 -7.25 -11.09
CA VAL A 134 9.78 -7.37 -11.81
C VAL A 134 9.46 -6.14 -12.66
N ASN A 135 10.05 -4.98 -12.36
CA ASN A 135 9.95 -3.75 -13.15
C ASN A 135 10.90 -3.70 -14.38
N GLY A 136 11.72 -4.74 -14.58
CA GLY A 136 12.64 -4.87 -15.72
C GLY A 136 14.06 -4.36 -15.48
N ASN A 137 14.37 -3.77 -14.33
CA ASN A 137 15.74 -3.31 -14.03
C ASN A 137 16.64 -4.49 -13.65
N GLU A 138 17.88 -4.53 -14.17
CA GLU A 138 18.90 -5.48 -13.71
C GLU A 138 19.41 -5.08 -12.31
N LEU A 139 19.68 -6.07 -11.46
CA LEU A 139 20.26 -5.85 -10.14
C LEU A 139 21.69 -5.32 -10.30
N ASN A 140 21.98 -4.15 -9.73
CA ASN A 140 23.30 -3.57 -9.74
C ASN A 140 24.16 -4.11 -8.58
N SER A 141 25.48 -4.09 -8.75
CA SER A 141 26.44 -4.54 -7.73
C SER A 141 26.43 -3.75 -6.41
N LYS A 142 25.73 -2.61 -6.37
CA LYS A 142 25.56 -1.76 -5.18
C LYS A 142 24.21 -1.96 -4.48
N ASP A 143 23.35 -2.82 -5.03
CA ASP A 143 22.01 -3.02 -4.49
C ASP A 143 22.08 -3.92 -3.25
N PHE A 144 21.58 -3.39 -2.14
CA PHE A 144 21.41 -4.17 -0.91
C PHE A 144 20.06 -4.86 -0.99
N VAL A 145 20.08 -6.18 -1.13
CA VAL A 145 18.90 -7.00 -0.90
C VAL A 145 19.15 -7.75 0.41
N ALA A 146 18.32 -7.53 1.42
CA ALA A 146 18.53 -8.12 2.75
C ALA A 146 17.22 -8.11 3.54
N ILE A 147 16.14 -8.64 2.97
CA ILE A 147 14.82 -8.49 3.62
C ILE A 147 14.64 -9.44 4.81
N VAL A 148 15.47 -10.48 4.90
CA VAL A 148 15.96 -11.14 6.14
C VAL A 148 16.78 -12.34 5.65
N PRO A 149 18.07 -12.47 6.03
CA PRO A 149 18.81 -13.68 5.72
C PRO A 149 18.09 -14.87 6.35
N PRO A 150 18.00 -16.02 5.66
CA PRO A 150 17.50 -17.25 6.25
C PRO A 150 18.25 -17.49 7.58
N ARG A 151 17.56 -17.93 8.63
CA ARG A 151 18.17 -18.11 9.98
C ARG A 151 19.47 -18.93 9.94
N ASP A 152 19.57 -19.86 9.00
CA ASP A 152 20.68 -20.82 8.87
C ASP A 152 21.66 -20.48 7.74
N ILE A 153 21.42 -19.40 6.97
CA ILE A 153 22.25 -19.03 5.83
C ILE A 153 22.84 -17.64 6.08
N GLY A 154 24.17 -17.59 6.15
CA GLY A 154 24.91 -16.35 6.40
C GLY A 154 24.66 -15.27 5.35
N VAL A 155 24.86 -14.01 5.75
CA VAL A 155 24.64 -12.78 4.94
C VAL A 155 25.46 -12.74 3.63
N LYS A 156 26.46 -13.60 3.45
CA LYS A 156 27.23 -13.67 2.20
C LYS A 156 26.71 -14.73 1.23
N ASP A 157 26.02 -15.76 1.73
CA ASP A 157 25.57 -16.90 0.94
C ASP A 157 24.05 -16.88 0.72
N TRP A 158 23.32 -15.94 1.34
CA TRP A 158 21.87 -15.86 1.19
C TRP A 158 21.43 -15.60 -0.26
N LEU A 159 22.19 -14.86 -1.08
CA LEU A 159 21.89 -14.67 -2.52
C LEU A 159 21.96 -15.98 -3.29
N LYS A 160 23.01 -16.78 -3.04
CA LYS A 160 23.17 -18.11 -3.64
C LYS A 160 22.14 -19.11 -3.13
N SER A 161 21.72 -18.98 -1.87
CA SER A 161 20.65 -19.82 -1.34
C SER A 161 19.26 -19.32 -1.70
N TRP A 162 19.11 -18.06 -2.08
CA TRP A 162 17.86 -17.50 -2.60
C TRP A 162 17.44 -18.28 -3.85
N ASP A 163 18.42 -18.63 -4.69
CA ASP A 163 18.39 -19.50 -5.88
C ASP A 163 17.83 -20.92 -5.57
N ASP A 164 18.37 -21.62 -4.56
CA ASP A 164 17.88 -22.96 -4.17
C ASP A 164 16.50 -22.93 -3.49
N ILE A 165 16.10 -21.78 -2.96
CA ILE A 165 14.82 -21.53 -2.30
C ILE A 165 13.69 -21.26 -3.31
N VAL A 166 14.03 -20.95 -4.58
CA VAL A 166 13.13 -20.36 -5.59
C VAL A 166 11.92 -21.23 -5.95
N CYS A 167 12.02 -22.55 -5.97
CA CYS A 167 11.05 -23.29 -6.79
C CYS A 167 9.85 -23.92 -6.05
N VAL A 168 9.88 -24.07 -4.71
CA VAL A 168 8.83 -24.85 -3.99
C VAL A 168 8.36 -24.21 -2.67
N GLY A 169 9.09 -23.24 -2.13
CA GLY A 169 8.78 -22.68 -0.81
C GLY A 169 7.58 -21.72 -0.83
N ASN A 170 6.63 -21.93 0.08
CA ASN A 170 5.66 -20.90 0.41
C ASN A 170 6.31 -19.89 1.37
N ARG A 171 6.20 -18.59 1.06
CA ARG A 171 6.68 -17.51 1.92
C ARG A 171 5.65 -16.41 1.98
N HIS A 172 5.74 -15.56 3.00
CA HIS A 172 5.04 -14.27 2.99
C HIS A 172 5.54 -13.45 1.80
N TYR A 173 4.91 -12.33 1.50
CA TYR A 173 5.29 -11.53 0.34
C TYR A 173 4.95 -10.07 0.55
N ILE A 174 5.73 -9.20 -0.08
CA ILE A 174 5.52 -7.76 -0.05
C ILE A 174 5.09 -7.30 -1.44
N CYS A 175 3.90 -6.73 -1.53
CA CYS A 175 3.43 -6.04 -2.72
C CYS A 175 3.78 -4.55 -2.65
N GLU A 176 3.95 -3.92 -3.81
CA GLU A 176 4.05 -2.48 -3.95
C GLU A 176 3.02 -1.93 -4.96
N THR A 177 2.54 -0.71 -4.70
CA THR A 177 1.75 0.11 -5.62
C THR A 177 2.24 1.56 -5.59
N GLN A 178 1.82 2.37 -6.55
CA GLN A 178 2.10 3.81 -6.53
C GLN A 178 1.20 4.52 -5.52
N ALA A 179 1.76 5.41 -4.69
CA ALA A 179 0.96 6.25 -3.81
C ALA A 179 0.19 7.29 -4.62
N LEU A 180 -1.07 7.52 -4.24
CA LEU A 180 -1.95 8.42 -4.98
C LEU A 180 -1.55 9.87 -4.77
N ILE A 181 -1.70 10.67 -5.82
CA ILE A 181 -1.53 12.11 -5.77
C ILE A 181 -2.86 12.71 -5.30
N LEU A 182 -2.83 13.40 -4.15
CA LEU A 182 -3.97 14.08 -3.56
C LEU A 182 -3.76 15.59 -3.77
N ASP A 183 -3.96 16.06 -4.99
CA ASP A 183 -3.89 17.49 -5.35
C ASP A 183 -5.27 18.15 -5.32
#